data_AF-W7Y9Z5-F1
#
_entry.id   AF-W7Y9Z5-F1
#
_cell.length_a   1.000
_cell.length_b   1.000
_cell.length_c   1.000
_cell.angle_alpha   90.00
_cell.angle_beta   90.00
_cell.angle_gamma   90.00
#
_symmetry.space_group_name_H-M   'P 1'
#
loop_
_entity.id
_entity.type
_entity.pdbx_description
1 polymer ?
#
loop_
_entity_poly.entity_id
_entity_poly.type
_entity_poly.pdbx_seq_one_letter_code
_entity_poly.pdbx_strand_id
1 'polypeptide(L)'
;MNKSHKYIAFAFSALLITSCHFFHSTEKIPSVPLLYFDFNGDNTSSGIEPFRIYGNQEMSYDRGLKDSCLDLTQTSFHRKPIVIETKGEFIPQQQNAFSVMVWVKMQEDDHEVYGIIGNKSIGIATERGWAVSTTVTGAWQLDVSDGFQLHKFTATPVRQRINDGKWHQLGFMMDKNEQVARTYFDGKLVGVLSLDGIQALMPIITCTSDVMQVR
;
A
#
# COMPACT_ATOMS: atom_id res chain seq x y z
N MET A 1 -38.95 -16.46 67.69
CA MET A 1 -40.06 -16.63 66.72
C MET A 1 -40.31 -15.31 66.00
N ASN A 2 -40.19 -15.30 64.66
CA ASN A 2 -40.86 -14.48 63.63
C ASN A 2 -41.12 -12.97 63.88
N LYS A 3 -40.53 -12.06 63.09
CA LYS A 3 -40.97 -11.49 61.76
C LYS A 3 -41.16 -9.98 62.02
N SER A 4 -40.80 -8.99 61.22
CA SER A 4 -40.32 -8.90 59.84
C SER A 4 -39.66 -7.52 59.66
N HIS A 5 -38.38 -7.48 59.27
CA HIS A 5 -37.78 -6.28 58.66
C HIS A 5 -37.95 -6.41 57.15
N LYS A 6 -38.84 -5.63 56.53
CA LYS A 6 -39.00 -5.62 55.06
C LYS A 6 -39.46 -4.26 54.53
N TYR A 7 -38.70 -3.18 54.70
CA TYR A 7 -38.86 -1.97 53.87
C TYR A 7 -37.57 -1.15 53.78
N ILE A 8 -36.44 -1.74 53.40
CA ILE A 8 -35.26 -0.96 52.96
C ILE A 8 -34.56 -1.76 51.85
N ALA A 9 -35.10 -1.75 50.63
CA ALA A 9 -34.38 -2.28 49.46
C ALA A 9 -35.06 -1.89 48.14
N PHE A 10 -35.35 -0.62 47.89
CA PHE A 10 -35.79 -0.18 46.55
C PHE A 10 -35.48 1.30 46.32
N ALA A 11 -34.19 1.66 46.27
CA ALA A 11 -33.80 3.00 45.82
C ALA A 11 -32.39 3.12 45.22
N PHE A 12 -31.61 2.03 45.09
CA PHE A 12 -30.20 2.13 44.69
C PHE A 12 -29.76 1.07 43.67
N SER A 13 -30.65 0.64 42.79
CA SER A 13 -30.31 -0.28 41.70
C SER A 13 -31.06 0.06 40.41
N ALA A 14 -31.00 1.33 40.01
CA ALA A 14 -31.52 1.81 38.72
C ALA A 14 -30.63 2.94 38.14
N LEU A 15 -29.34 2.95 38.45
CA LEU A 15 -28.40 3.97 37.99
C LEU A 15 -27.02 3.38 37.63
N LEU A 16 -27.03 2.23 36.94
CA LEU A 16 -25.82 1.56 36.43
C LEU A 16 -25.99 1.01 35.01
N ILE A 17 -26.80 1.66 34.16
CA ILE A 17 -26.97 1.23 32.74
C ILE A 17 -26.89 2.41 31.75
N THR A 18 -26.16 3.47 32.09
CA THR A 18 -25.95 4.60 31.16
C THR A 18 -24.51 5.07 31.17
N SER A 19 -23.57 4.17 30.87
CA SER A 19 -22.29 4.59 30.31
C SER A 19 -21.61 3.44 29.54
N CYS A 20 -22.37 2.74 28.69
CA CYS A 20 -21.77 2.38 27.41
C CYS A 20 -21.64 3.69 26.64
N HIS A 21 -20.59 4.45 26.92
CA HIS A 21 -20.07 5.38 25.94
C HIS A 21 -19.75 4.53 24.72
N PHE A 22 -20.69 4.49 23.78
CA PHE A 22 -20.38 4.26 22.40
C PHE A 22 -19.22 5.20 22.10
N PHE A 23 -18.00 4.67 22.08
CA PHE A 23 -16.95 5.22 21.26
C PHE A 23 -17.51 5.15 19.85
N HIS A 24 -18.24 6.21 19.47
CA HIS A 24 -18.44 6.51 18.08
C HIS A 24 -17.03 6.68 17.55
N SER A 25 -16.55 5.74 16.73
CA SER A 25 -15.35 5.99 15.97
C SER A 25 -15.64 7.29 15.25
N THR A 26 -14.94 8.37 15.59
CA THR A 26 -14.93 9.53 14.73
C THR A 26 -14.56 8.97 13.37
N GLU A 27 -15.47 9.09 12.42
CA GLU A 27 -15.24 8.67 11.04
C GLU A 27 -14.05 9.52 10.61
N LYS A 28 -12.85 8.93 10.72
CA LYS A 28 -11.61 9.65 10.55
C LYS A 28 -11.58 9.92 9.07
N ILE A 29 -11.93 11.15 8.68
CA ILE A 29 -11.90 11.59 7.29
C ILE A 29 -10.53 11.15 6.76
N PRO A 30 -10.49 10.29 5.73
CA PRO A 30 -9.22 9.81 5.22
C PRO A 30 -8.37 11.02 4.89
N SER A 31 -7.15 11.07 5.44
CA SER A 31 -6.21 12.15 5.14
C SER A 31 -6.04 12.21 3.62
N VAL A 32 -6.04 13.43 3.07
CA VAL A 32 -5.84 13.62 1.63
C VAL A 32 -4.53 12.92 1.23
N PRO A 33 -4.54 12.05 0.19
CA PRO A 33 -3.34 11.35 -0.23
C PRO A 33 -2.30 12.34 -0.75
N LEU A 34 -1.03 11.98 -0.59
CA LEU A 34 0.07 12.76 -1.13
C LEU A 34 0.08 12.68 -2.64
N LEU A 35 -0.04 11.46 -3.15
CA LEU A 35 -0.18 11.16 -4.56
C LEU A 35 -1.41 10.27 -4.74
N TYR A 36 -2.22 10.59 -5.74
CA TYR A 36 -3.39 9.81 -6.10
C TYR A 36 -3.58 9.89 -7.60
N PHE A 37 -3.33 8.76 -8.28
CA PHE A 37 -3.52 8.62 -9.71
C PHE A 37 -4.73 7.72 -9.96
N ASP A 38 -5.74 8.25 -10.62
CA ASP A 38 -6.85 7.48 -11.19
C ASP A 38 -6.70 7.27 -12.71
N PHE A 39 -5.64 7.82 -13.29
CA PHE A 39 -5.28 7.82 -14.70
C PHE A 39 -6.31 8.51 -15.59
N ASN A 40 -7.56 8.03 -15.72
CA ASN A 40 -8.61 8.69 -16.53
C ASN A 40 -8.13 9.27 -17.90
N GLY A 41 -7.20 8.60 -18.57
CA GLY A 41 -6.60 9.01 -19.85
C GLY A 41 -5.42 9.99 -19.76
N ASP A 42 -4.97 10.33 -18.55
CA ASP A 42 -3.84 11.19 -18.27
C ASP A 42 -2.96 10.67 -17.11
N ASN A 43 -1.92 11.44 -16.75
CA ASN A 43 -1.00 11.11 -15.65
C ASN A 43 -1.01 12.20 -14.58
N THR A 44 -2.18 12.76 -14.28
CA THR A 44 -2.33 13.76 -13.24
C THR A 44 -2.54 13.10 -11.87
N SER A 45 -2.13 13.80 -10.81
CA SER A 45 -2.43 13.38 -9.44
C SER A 45 -3.36 14.40 -8.82
N SER A 46 -4.41 13.92 -8.13
CA SER A 46 -5.27 14.76 -7.29
C SER A 46 -4.78 14.85 -5.84
N GLY A 47 -3.59 14.33 -5.54
CA GLY A 47 -2.96 14.40 -4.23
C GLY A 47 -2.32 15.76 -3.94
N ILE A 48 -1.94 15.99 -2.68
CA ILE A 48 -1.39 17.29 -2.23
C ILE A 48 0.08 17.51 -2.61
N GLU A 49 0.82 16.46 -2.94
CA GLU A 49 2.26 16.53 -3.20
C GLU A 49 2.52 16.89 -4.67
N PRO A 50 3.18 18.04 -4.95
CA PRO A 50 3.57 18.38 -6.31
C PRO A 50 4.65 17.41 -6.82
N PHE A 51 4.62 17.09 -8.11
CA PHE A 51 5.57 16.14 -8.71
C PHE A 51 6.00 16.53 -10.12
N ARG A 52 7.04 15.87 -10.63
CA ARG A 52 7.43 15.82 -12.04
C ARG A 52 7.26 14.40 -12.55
N ILE A 53 6.90 14.28 -13.83
CA ILE A 53 7.01 13.03 -14.57
C ILE A 53 8.24 13.13 -15.46
N TYR A 54 9.06 12.10 -15.44
CA TYR A 54 10.24 11.97 -16.30
C TYR A 54 9.93 11.18 -17.57
N GLY A 55 10.62 11.55 -18.65
CA GLY A 55 10.52 10.89 -19.95
C GLY A 55 9.38 11.43 -20.83
N ASN A 56 9.18 10.78 -21.98
CA ASN A 56 8.03 11.06 -22.84
C ASN A 56 6.74 10.72 -22.07
N GLN A 57 5.77 11.62 -22.05
CA GLN A 57 4.52 11.49 -21.30
C GLN A 57 3.36 10.88 -22.11
N GLU A 58 3.59 10.50 -23.37
CA GLU A 58 2.62 9.74 -24.16
C GLU A 58 2.49 8.32 -23.60
N MET A 59 1.36 8.01 -22.97
CA MET A 59 1.08 6.69 -22.40
C MET A 59 -0.07 6.02 -23.15
N SER A 60 -0.19 4.71 -22.97
CA SER A 60 -1.38 3.97 -23.40
C SER A 60 -2.25 3.71 -22.18
N TYR A 61 -3.56 3.75 -22.42
CA TYR A 61 -4.57 3.50 -21.40
C TYR A 61 -5.56 2.47 -21.91
N ASP A 62 -6.06 1.63 -21.01
CA ASP A 62 -7.14 0.68 -21.26
C ASP A 62 -8.24 0.87 -20.20
N ARG A 63 -9.34 0.12 -20.30
CA ARG A 63 -10.44 0.16 -19.36
C ARG A 63 -10.01 -0.32 -17.96
N GLY A 64 -10.09 0.59 -17.00
CA GLY A 64 -9.89 0.35 -15.58
C GLY A 64 -11.17 -0.07 -14.85
N LEU A 65 -11.11 -0.05 -13.51
CA LEU A 65 -12.24 -0.39 -12.63
C LEU A 65 -13.39 0.64 -12.69
N LYS A 66 -13.04 1.92 -12.76
CA LYS A 66 -14.01 3.03 -12.81
C LYS A 66 -14.02 3.71 -14.17
N ASP A 67 -12.83 3.98 -14.71
CA ASP A 67 -12.65 4.66 -16.00
C ASP A 67 -11.51 3.98 -16.78
N SER A 68 -10.34 4.61 -16.87
CA SER A 68 -9.16 4.04 -17.53
C SER A 68 -8.05 3.70 -16.54
N CYS A 69 -7.14 2.81 -16.92
CA CYS A 69 -5.90 2.52 -16.22
C CYS A 69 -4.71 2.65 -17.17
N LEU A 70 -3.53 2.84 -16.60
CA LEU A 70 -2.28 2.71 -17.36
C LEU A 70 -2.18 1.30 -17.97
N ASP A 71 -2.00 1.21 -19.28
CA ASP A 71 -1.86 -0.05 -20.02
C ASP A 71 -0.39 -0.33 -20.33
N LEU A 72 0.17 -1.36 -19.69
CA LEU A 72 1.51 -1.88 -19.99
C LEU A 72 1.49 -3.34 -20.46
N THR A 73 0.34 -3.79 -20.98
CA THR A 73 0.23 -5.09 -21.65
C THR A 73 1.18 -5.19 -22.83
N GLN A 74 1.46 -6.41 -23.30
CA GLN A 74 2.35 -6.62 -24.44
C GLN A 74 1.86 -5.98 -25.75
N THR A 75 0.56 -5.70 -25.84
CA THR A 75 -0.09 -5.06 -26.99
C THR A 75 -0.15 -3.53 -26.89
N SER A 76 0.24 -2.96 -25.76
CA SER A 76 0.26 -1.52 -25.52
C SER A 76 1.23 -0.81 -26.48
N PHE A 77 0.77 0.27 -27.12
CA PHE A 77 1.59 1.04 -28.06
C PHE A 77 2.70 1.82 -27.33
N HIS A 78 2.37 2.42 -26.18
CA HIS A 78 3.30 3.11 -25.30
C HIS A 78 3.49 2.33 -24.01
N ARG A 79 4.08 1.14 -24.13
CA ARG A 79 4.38 0.24 -23.02
C ARG A 79 5.59 0.70 -22.21
N LYS A 80 5.42 1.67 -21.32
CA LYS A 80 6.49 2.22 -20.49
C LYS A 80 6.00 2.66 -19.11
N PRO A 81 6.86 2.65 -18.09
CA PRO A 81 6.49 3.06 -16.73
C PRO A 81 6.15 4.56 -16.67
N ILE A 82 5.48 4.95 -15.59
CA ILE A 82 5.50 6.34 -15.13
C ILE A 82 6.60 6.46 -14.10
N VAL A 83 7.51 7.41 -14.33
CA VAL A 83 8.58 7.74 -13.37
C VAL A 83 8.28 9.10 -12.78
N ILE A 84 8.09 9.13 -11.47
CA ILE A 84 7.72 10.33 -10.74
C ILE A 84 8.84 10.80 -9.82
N GLU A 85 8.94 12.10 -9.64
CA GLU A 85 9.74 12.73 -8.60
C GLU A 85 8.91 13.79 -7.89
N THR A 86 8.80 13.66 -6.57
CA THR A 86 8.12 14.62 -5.72
C THR A 86 8.96 15.89 -5.61
N LYS A 87 8.31 17.06 -5.66
CA LYS A 87 8.96 18.38 -5.65
C LYS A 87 8.92 19.06 -4.29
N GLY A 88 8.06 18.60 -3.39
CA GLY A 88 7.75 19.22 -2.11
C GLY A 88 8.55 18.66 -0.94
N GLU A 89 8.26 19.21 0.24
CA GLU A 89 8.89 18.84 1.52
C GLU A 89 8.51 17.43 2.01
N PHE A 90 7.58 16.75 1.33
CA PHE A 90 7.22 15.39 1.71
C PHE A 90 8.28 14.39 1.25
N ILE A 91 9.10 14.00 2.23
CA ILE A 91 10.10 12.95 2.08
C ILE A 91 9.53 11.73 2.84
N PRO A 92 9.09 10.63 2.16
CA PRO A 92 8.58 9.42 2.83
C PRO A 92 9.52 8.91 3.96
N GLN A 93 10.81 9.17 3.81
CA GLN A 93 11.87 8.84 4.76
C GLN A 93 11.80 9.68 6.06
N GLN A 94 11.18 10.86 6.04
CA GLN A 94 10.96 11.71 7.21
C GLN A 94 9.64 11.43 7.94
N GLN A 95 8.74 10.65 7.35
CA GLN A 95 7.49 10.25 8.01
C GLN A 95 7.69 9.04 8.91
N ASN A 96 7.04 9.04 10.06
CA ASN A 96 7.03 7.87 10.96
C ASN A 96 6.29 6.69 10.34
N ALA A 97 5.26 6.96 9.54
CA ALA A 97 4.54 5.94 8.82
C ALA A 97 4.05 6.45 7.46
N PHE A 98 3.92 5.54 6.51
CA PHE A 98 3.26 5.80 5.25
C PHE A 98 2.58 4.54 4.71
N SER A 99 1.68 4.72 3.76
CA SER A 99 1.01 3.61 3.08
C SER A 99 1.02 3.81 1.58
N VAL A 100 1.00 2.69 0.86
CA VAL A 100 0.90 2.62 -0.59
C VAL A 100 -0.19 1.62 -0.93
N MET A 101 -1.02 1.97 -1.90
CA MET A 101 -2.07 1.10 -2.43
C MET A 101 -2.11 1.24 -3.94
N VAL A 102 -2.24 0.12 -4.64
CA VAL A 102 -2.29 0.04 -6.09
C VAL A 102 -3.30 -1.03 -6.51
N TRP A 103 -4.08 -0.72 -7.54
CA TRP A 103 -4.88 -1.71 -8.24
C TRP A 103 -4.09 -2.25 -9.43
N VAL A 104 -4.04 -3.57 -9.56
CA VAL A 104 -3.31 -4.25 -10.64
C VAL A 104 -4.19 -5.29 -11.30
N LYS A 105 -3.99 -5.50 -12.59
CA LYS A 105 -4.59 -6.61 -13.35
C LYS A 105 -3.51 -7.15 -14.26
N MET A 106 -3.07 -8.36 -13.95
CA MET A 106 -2.03 -9.05 -14.70
C MET A 106 -2.65 -9.99 -15.74
N GLN A 107 -1.93 -10.24 -16.82
CA GLN A 107 -2.31 -11.26 -17.80
C GLN A 107 -2.44 -12.63 -17.11
N GLU A 108 -3.45 -13.41 -17.52
CA GLU A 108 -3.65 -14.77 -17.00
C GLU A 108 -2.43 -15.64 -17.32
N ASP A 109 -1.99 -16.42 -16.33
CA ASP A 109 -0.82 -17.32 -16.41
C ASP A 109 0.51 -16.63 -16.77
N ASP A 110 0.64 -15.31 -16.54
CA ASP A 110 1.94 -14.66 -16.58
C ASP A 110 2.77 -15.09 -15.35
N HIS A 111 4.02 -15.51 -15.59
CA HIS A 111 4.96 -16.02 -14.59
C HIS A 111 6.26 -15.19 -14.57
N GLU A 112 6.29 -14.06 -15.28
CA GLU A 112 7.43 -13.17 -15.32
C GLU A 112 7.57 -12.37 -14.02
N VAL A 113 8.81 -12.07 -13.65
CA VAL A 113 9.15 -11.30 -12.45
C VAL A 113 9.49 -9.87 -12.84
N TYR A 114 8.69 -8.90 -12.38
CA TYR A 114 8.88 -7.48 -12.65
C TYR A 114 8.30 -6.62 -11.53
N GLY A 115 8.81 -5.40 -11.38
CA GLY A 115 8.38 -4.45 -10.36
C GLY A 115 7.11 -3.72 -10.76
N ILE A 116 6.05 -3.89 -9.97
CA ILE A 116 4.75 -3.22 -10.13
C ILE A 116 4.91 -1.73 -9.78
N ILE A 117 5.41 -1.45 -8.58
CA ILE A 117 5.60 -0.09 -8.07
C ILE A 117 6.71 -0.10 -7.02
N GLY A 118 7.56 0.92 -7.01
CA GLY A 118 8.67 1.00 -6.06
C GLY A 118 9.51 2.24 -6.27
N ASN A 119 10.47 2.43 -5.36
CA ASN A 119 11.52 3.44 -5.49
C ASN A 119 12.93 2.82 -5.47
N LYS A 120 13.01 1.51 -5.72
CA LYS A 120 14.23 0.73 -5.87
C LYS A 120 14.01 -0.42 -6.86
N SER A 121 15.10 -0.99 -7.35
CA SER A 121 15.12 -2.19 -8.18
C SER A 121 14.71 -3.42 -7.38
N ILE A 122 14.00 -4.36 -8.01
CA ILE A 122 13.56 -5.60 -7.36
C ILE A 122 14.75 -6.48 -6.95
N GLY A 123 14.73 -7.07 -5.75
CA GLY A 123 15.74 -8.03 -5.31
C GLY A 123 17.13 -7.46 -4.96
N ILE A 124 17.39 -6.17 -5.18
CA ILE A 124 18.71 -5.55 -4.93
C ILE A 124 18.82 -5.08 -3.48
N ALA A 125 19.60 -5.79 -2.66
CA ALA A 125 19.77 -5.46 -1.23
C ALA A 125 20.62 -4.22 -0.94
N THR A 126 21.44 -3.77 -1.90
CA THR A 126 22.31 -2.59 -1.74
C THR A 126 21.61 -1.27 -2.04
N GLU A 127 20.40 -1.34 -2.59
CA GLU A 127 19.60 -0.17 -2.92
C GLU A 127 18.53 0.04 -1.85
N ARG A 128 18.52 1.25 -1.30
CA ARG A 128 17.59 1.63 -0.25
C ARG A 128 16.21 1.90 -0.83
N GLY A 129 15.18 1.42 -0.15
CA GLY A 129 13.80 1.68 -0.54
C GLY A 129 12.91 0.45 -0.42
N TRP A 130 11.85 0.46 -1.22
CA TRP A 130 10.87 -0.60 -1.27
C TRP A 130 10.41 -0.86 -2.71
N ALA A 131 10.03 -2.10 -2.97
CA ALA A 131 9.46 -2.48 -4.25
C ALA A 131 8.37 -3.54 -4.05
N VAL A 132 7.25 -3.35 -4.71
CA VAL A 132 6.22 -4.38 -4.90
C VAL A 132 6.46 -5.00 -6.27
N SER A 133 6.53 -6.32 -6.34
CA SER A 133 6.80 -7.04 -7.59
C SER A 133 5.96 -8.30 -7.72
N THR A 134 5.87 -8.82 -8.94
CA THR A 134 5.35 -10.16 -9.21
C THR A 134 6.34 -11.23 -8.76
N THR A 135 5.88 -12.47 -8.70
CA THR A 135 6.69 -13.67 -8.44
C THR A 135 6.45 -14.69 -9.55
N VAL A 136 7.39 -15.63 -9.73
CA VAL A 136 7.24 -16.75 -10.69
C VAL A 136 6.00 -17.60 -10.45
N THR A 137 5.43 -17.56 -9.24
CA THR A 137 4.22 -18.32 -8.91
C THR A 137 2.92 -17.59 -9.25
N GLY A 138 3.01 -16.40 -9.84
CA GLY A 138 1.85 -15.57 -10.12
C GLY A 138 1.32 -14.78 -8.93
N ALA A 139 1.96 -14.90 -7.76
CA ALA A 139 1.70 -14.08 -6.58
C ALA A 139 2.53 -12.78 -6.62
N TRP A 140 2.47 -12.00 -5.54
CA TRP A 140 3.21 -10.76 -5.38
C TRP A 140 4.15 -10.81 -4.17
N GLN A 141 5.07 -9.86 -4.09
CA GLN A 141 5.95 -9.69 -2.93
C GLN A 141 6.21 -8.21 -2.65
N LEU A 142 6.64 -7.93 -1.42
CA LEU A 142 7.16 -6.64 -0.98
C LEU A 142 8.62 -6.84 -0.54
N ASP A 143 9.54 -6.12 -1.18
CA ASP A 143 10.93 -5.98 -0.78
C ASP A 143 11.09 -4.65 -0.03
N VAL A 144 11.79 -4.66 1.11
CA VAL A 144 12.18 -3.47 1.88
C VAL A 144 13.66 -3.57 2.23
N SER A 145 14.43 -2.52 1.93
CA SER A 145 15.88 -2.50 2.17
C SER A 145 16.40 -1.15 2.63
N ASP A 146 17.36 -1.17 3.55
CA ASP A 146 18.17 -0.04 3.98
C ASP A 146 19.55 0.00 3.30
N GLY A 147 19.77 -0.80 2.25
CA GLY A 147 21.05 -0.88 1.55
C GLY A 147 22.09 -1.79 2.23
N PHE A 148 21.75 -2.37 3.37
CA PHE A 148 22.57 -3.37 4.07
C PHE A 148 21.81 -4.68 4.28
N GLN A 149 20.53 -4.58 4.63
CA GLN A 149 19.60 -5.68 4.83
C GLN A 149 18.45 -5.58 3.83
N LEU A 150 17.90 -6.75 3.49
CA LEU A 150 16.73 -6.87 2.63
C LEU A 150 15.74 -7.79 3.34
N HIS A 151 14.59 -7.21 3.67
CA HIS A 151 13.46 -7.91 4.26
C HIS A 151 12.40 -8.11 3.18
N LYS A 152 11.78 -9.30 3.18
CA LYS A 152 10.82 -9.68 2.15
C LYS A 152 9.55 -10.27 2.74
N PHE A 153 8.43 -9.81 2.23
CA PHE A 153 7.16 -10.53 2.32
C PHE A 153 6.85 -11.14 0.96
N THR A 154 6.72 -12.47 0.88
CA THR A 154 6.32 -13.18 -0.34
C THR A 154 4.93 -13.78 -0.13
N ALA A 155 3.97 -13.37 -0.95
CA ALA A 155 2.60 -13.83 -0.84
C ALA A 155 2.48 -15.30 -1.31
N THR A 156 1.57 -16.04 -0.69
CA THR A 156 1.31 -17.44 -1.08
C THR A 156 0.35 -17.49 -2.26
N PRO A 157 0.70 -18.13 -3.39
CA PRO A 157 -0.11 -18.09 -4.62
C PRO A 157 -1.52 -18.68 -4.44
N VAL A 158 -1.68 -19.70 -3.60
CA VAL A 158 -2.99 -20.32 -3.30
C VAL A 158 -4.04 -19.33 -2.80
N ARG A 159 -3.62 -18.24 -2.14
CA ARG A 159 -4.53 -17.24 -1.53
C ARG A 159 -4.42 -15.84 -2.13
N GLN A 160 -3.30 -15.54 -2.78
CA GLN A 160 -2.88 -14.18 -3.12
C GLN A 160 -2.20 -14.14 -4.51
N ARG A 161 -2.66 -15.00 -5.43
CA ARG A 161 -2.30 -14.89 -6.85
C ARG A 161 -2.90 -13.61 -7.43
N ILE A 162 -2.18 -13.01 -8.35
CA ILE A 162 -2.59 -11.81 -9.11
C ILE A 162 -2.59 -12.05 -10.62
N ASN A 163 -1.99 -13.14 -11.09
CA ASN A 163 -1.93 -13.54 -12.51
C ASN A 163 -3.16 -14.35 -12.98
N ASP A 164 -4.35 -14.04 -12.47
CA ASP A 164 -5.59 -14.75 -12.83
C ASP A 164 -6.55 -13.92 -13.71
N GLY A 165 -6.01 -12.89 -14.36
CA GLY A 165 -6.75 -12.03 -15.28
C GLY A 165 -7.72 -11.06 -14.60
N LYS A 166 -7.74 -10.99 -13.26
CA LYS A 166 -8.66 -10.12 -12.50
C LYS A 166 -7.94 -8.94 -11.85
N TRP A 167 -8.74 -7.94 -11.51
CA TRP A 167 -8.28 -6.81 -10.72
C TRP A 167 -8.08 -7.22 -9.26
N HIS A 168 -6.92 -6.86 -8.72
CA HIS A 168 -6.59 -7.01 -7.31
C HIS A 168 -6.07 -5.71 -6.73
N GLN A 169 -6.37 -5.47 -5.46
CA GLN A 169 -5.80 -4.38 -4.68
C GLN A 169 -4.62 -4.91 -3.89
N LEU A 170 -3.43 -4.36 -4.15
CA LEU A 170 -2.24 -4.57 -3.34
C LEU A 170 -2.01 -3.34 -2.48
N GLY A 171 -1.59 -3.55 -1.24
CA GLY A 171 -1.19 -2.43 -0.40
C GLY A 171 -0.21 -2.84 0.68
N PHE A 172 0.52 -1.85 1.17
CA PHE A 172 1.28 -2.00 2.40
C PHE A 172 1.31 -0.69 3.19
N MET A 173 1.57 -0.82 4.48
CA MET A 173 1.84 0.28 5.38
C MET A 173 3.15 -0.01 6.08
N MET A 174 4.06 0.95 6.10
CA MET A 174 5.27 0.88 6.93
C MET A 174 5.12 1.81 8.11
N ASP A 175 5.44 1.30 9.31
CA ASP A 175 5.52 2.05 10.55
C ASP A 175 6.92 1.89 11.15
N LYS A 176 7.66 2.99 11.21
CA LYS A 176 9.03 3.04 11.74
C LYS A 176 9.06 3.06 13.25
N ASN A 177 8.00 3.49 13.92
CA ASN A 177 7.94 3.48 15.37
C ASN A 177 7.69 2.05 15.87
N GLU A 178 6.79 1.34 15.20
CA GLU A 178 6.51 -0.07 15.49
C GLU A 178 7.50 -1.05 14.84
N GLN A 179 8.36 -0.57 13.93
CA GLN A 179 9.30 -1.40 13.15
C GLN A 179 8.60 -2.55 12.43
N VAL A 180 7.47 -2.26 11.78
CA VAL A 180 6.71 -3.26 11.02
C VAL A 180 6.21 -2.74 9.69
N ALA A 181 6.16 -3.64 8.70
CA ALA A 181 5.39 -3.46 7.49
C ALA A 181 4.16 -4.38 7.53
N ARG A 182 2.97 -3.82 7.33
CA ARG A 182 1.71 -4.56 7.21
C ARG A 182 1.32 -4.62 5.74
N THR A 183 1.02 -5.82 5.23
CA THR A 183 0.65 -6.03 3.84
C THR A 183 -0.83 -6.37 3.71
N TYR A 184 -1.45 -5.85 2.64
CA TYR A 184 -2.88 -5.96 2.38
C TYR A 184 -3.13 -6.50 0.97
N PHE A 185 -4.09 -7.41 0.87
CA PHE A 185 -4.56 -8.00 -0.39
C PHE A 185 -6.08 -7.91 -0.42
N ASP A 186 -6.64 -7.25 -1.43
CA ASP A 186 -8.08 -7.01 -1.59
C ASP A 186 -8.74 -6.48 -0.30
N GLY A 187 -8.08 -5.48 0.33
CA GLY A 187 -8.52 -4.82 1.55
C GLY A 187 -8.30 -5.61 2.85
N LYS A 188 -7.73 -6.82 2.80
CA LYS A 188 -7.50 -7.66 3.99
C LYS A 188 -6.03 -7.68 4.39
N LEU A 189 -5.75 -7.58 5.69
CA LEU A 189 -4.40 -7.79 6.23
C LEU A 189 -3.98 -9.25 5.98
N VAL A 190 -2.86 -9.44 5.29
CA VAL A 190 -2.35 -10.76 4.86
C VAL A 190 -0.95 -11.06 5.37
N GLY A 191 -0.22 -10.06 5.86
CA GLY A 191 1.10 -10.23 6.41
C GLY A 191 1.53 -9.10 7.33
N VAL A 192 2.41 -9.45 8.26
CA VAL A 192 3.15 -8.50 9.10
C VAL A 192 4.62 -8.91 9.01
N LEU A 193 5.43 -8.05 8.42
CA LEU A 193 6.86 -8.19 8.26
C LEU A 193 7.53 -7.35 9.35
N SER A 194 8.38 -7.97 10.19
CA SER A 194 9.26 -7.21 11.07
C SER A 194 10.27 -6.45 10.23
N LEU A 195 10.51 -5.19 10.59
CA LEU A 195 11.55 -4.34 10.02
C LEU A 195 12.75 -4.23 10.98
N ASP A 196 12.82 -5.10 12.00
CA ASP A 196 13.95 -5.12 12.94
C ASP A 196 15.27 -5.23 12.18
N GLY A 197 16.19 -4.32 12.48
CA GLY A 197 17.51 -4.27 11.84
C GLY A 197 17.57 -3.48 10.53
N ILE A 198 16.45 -3.04 9.96
CA ILE A 198 16.43 -2.00 8.92
C ILE A 198 16.84 -0.67 9.58
N GLN A 199 18.05 -0.22 9.28
CA GLN A 199 18.50 1.12 9.66
C GLN A 199 17.76 2.16 8.83
N ALA A 200 17.69 3.40 9.34
CA ALA A 200 16.94 4.48 8.70
C ALA A 200 17.14 4.51 7.17
N LEU A 201 16.03 4.39 6.43
CA LEU A 201 15.98 4.40 4.96
C LEU A 201 16.50 5.77 4.44
N MET A 202 17.80 5.95 4.23
CA MET A 202 18.42 7.16 3.64
C MET A 202 19.65 6.76 2.83
N PRO A 203 19.96 7.23 1.58
CA PRO A 203 19.83 8.63 1.18
C PRO A 203 19.27 8.84 -0.26
N ILE A 204 19.07 10.13 -0.59
CA ILE A 204 18.83 10.78 -1.90
C ILE A 204 17.82 10.06 -2.82
N ILE A 205 16.65 10.68 -3.05
CA ILE A 205 15.87 10.42 -4.27
C ILE A 205 16.74 10.88 -5.43
N THR A 206 17.61 9.99 -5.89
CA THR A 206 17.92 9.93 -7.30
C THR A 206 16.90 8.92 -7.76
N CYS A 207 15.93 9.33 -8.56
CA CYS A 207 15.28 8.38 -9.45
C CYS A 207 16.37 7.92 -10.42
N THR A 208 17.31 7.07 -9.96
CA THR A 208 18.15 6.31 -10.86
C THR A 208 17.19 5.32 -11.49
N SER A 209 17.04 5.46 -12.80
CA SER A 209 16.39 4.53 -13.72
C SER A 209 16.14 3.16 -13.09
N ASP A 210 14.91 2.90 -12.67
CA ASP A 210 14.19 1.67 -12.96
C ASP A 210 12.72 1.75 -12.50
N VAL A 211 11.93 2.41 -13.34
CA VAL A 211 10.72 1.83 -13.94
C VAL A 211 9.65 1.22 -12.98
N MET A 212 8.55 1.94 -12.79
CA MET A 212 7.21 1.39 -12.43
C MET A 212 6.67 0.48 -13.56
N GLN A 213 6.98 -0.81 -13.59
CA GLN A 213 6.38 -1.78 -14.55
C GLN A 213 5.11 -2.42 -13.99
N VAL A 214 3.97 -1.77 -14.13
CA VAL A 214 2.68 -2.47 -13.99
C VAL A 214 2.32 -3.17 -15.31
N ARG A 215 2.95 -4.31 -15.65
CA ARG A 215 2.58 -5.07 -16.88
C ARG A 215 1.14 -5.56 -16.87
#